data_AF-X1LGV2-F1
#
_entry.id   AF-X1LGV2-F1
#
_cell.length_a   1.000
_cell.length_b   1.000
_cell.length_c   1.000
_cell.angle_alpha   90.00
_cell.angle_beta   90.00
_cell.angle_gamma   90.00
#
_symmetry.space_group_name_H-M   'P 1'
#
loop_
_entity.id
_entity.type
_entity.pdbx_description
1 polymer ?
#
loop_
_entity_poly.entity_id
_entity_poly.type
_entity_poly.pdbx_seq_one_letter_code
_entity_poly.pdbx_strand_id
1 'polypeptide(L)'
;MTEVTSSLKNSVELAMKLGVPRESIIVDPGIGFGKTWRQELEVIRRLDELQGLGRAILIGPSRKSFIGMVLDLPTDERLEGTAAAIAIGIAKGADMVRVHDVQQMVRVCRVSDAIVRWS
;
A
#
# COMPACT_ATOMS: atom_id res chain seq x y z
N MET A 1 13.53 2.14 0.32
CA MET A 1 12.55 2.79 1.23
C MET A 1 12.92 4.24 1.53
N THR A 2 14.18 4.55 1.85
CA THR A 2 14.64 5.92 2.18
C THR A 2 14.20 6.97 1.16
N GLU A 3 14.42 6.72 -0.13
CA GLU A 3 14.02 7.65 -1.20
C GLU A 3 12.50 7.89 -1.24
N VAL A 4 11.70 6.81 -1.13
CA VAL A 4 10.23 6.89 -1.09
C VAL A 4 9.76 7.72 0.10
N THR A 5 10.31 7.46 1.28
CA THR A 5 9.93 8.17 2.51
C THR A 5 10.29 9.65 2.42
N SER A 6 11.50 9.99 1.95
CA SER A 6 11.93 11.37 1.76
C SER A 6 11.09 12.11 0.71
N SER A 7 10.77 11.47 -0.41
CA SER A 7 9.94 12.07 -1.46
C SER A 7 8.52 12.35 -0.96
N LEU A 8 7.91 11.41 -0.24
CA LEU A 8 6.59 11.58 0.36
C LEU A 8 6.60 12.65 1.45
N LYS A 9 7.62 12.68 2.31
CA LYS A 9 7.78 13.72 3.33
C LYS A 9 7.80 15.11 2.71
N ASN A 10 8.61 15.32 1.68
CA ASN A 10 8.68 16.59 0.96
C ASN A 10 7.33 16.99 0.35
N SER A 11 6.60 16.02 -0.20
CA SER A 11 5.27 16.24 -0.79
C SER A 11 4.23 16.64 0.27
N VAL A 12 4.26 15.99 1.43
CA VAL A 12 3.39 16.31 2.58
C VAL A 12 3.70 17.72 3.10
N GLU A 13 4.97 18.05 3.28
CA GLU A 13 5.41 19.39 3.73
C GLU A 13 5.00 20.49 2.75
N LEU A 14 5.13 20.25 1.45
CA LEU A 14 4.70 21.20 0.42
C LEU A 14 3.18 21.40 0.44
N ALA A 15 2.39 20.32 0.52
CA ALA A 15 0.93 20.41 0.57
C ALA A 15 0.46 21.21 1.80
N MET A 16 1.03 20.94 2.98
CA MET A 16 0.71 21.69 4.20
C MET A 16 1.11 23.16 4.07
N LYS A 17 2.27 23.47 3.47
CA LYS A 17 2.71 24.85 3.23
C LYS A 17 1.75 25.62 2.31
N LEU A 18 1.10 24.93 1.38
CA LEU A 18 0.08 25.48 0.49
C LEU A 18 -1.33 25.54 1.11
N GLY A 19 -1.46 25.19 2.39
CA GLY A 19 -2.72 25.32 3.13
C GLY A 19 -3.63 24.10 3.08
N VAL A 20 -3.17 22.95 2.56
CA VAL A 20 -3.95 21.71 2.61
C VAL A 20 -4.04 21.23 4.07
N PRO A 21 -5.25 21.04 4.63
CA PRO A 21 -5.41 20.53 5.99
C PRO A 21 -4.73 19.17 6.16
N ARG A 22 -4.10 18.96 7.33
CA ARG A 22 -3.28 17.77 7.61
C ARG A 22 -4.11 16.49 7.38
N GLU A 23 -5.34 16.48 7.90
CA GLU A 23 -6.34 15.42 7.84
C GLU A 23 -6.82 15.09 6.43
N SER A 24 -6.63 16.01 5.47
CA SER A 24 -6.95 15.79 4.05
C SER A 24 -5.80 15.17 3.25
N ILE A 25 -4.69 14.80 3.91
CA ILE A 25 -3.49 14.25 3.26
C ILE A 25 -3.35 12.75 3.58
N ILE A 26 -3.35 11.95 2.52
CA ILE A 26 -3.04 10.52 2.50
C ILE A 26 -1.74 10.33 1.70
N VAL A 27 -0.93 9.35 2.08
CA VAL A 27 0.31 9.01 1.35
C VAL A 27 0.18 7.64 0.67
N ASP A 28 0.74 7.51 -0.54
CA ASP A 28 0.83 6.25 -1.29
C ASP A 28 2.28 6.04 -1.74
N PRO A 29 2.94 4.91 -1.40
CA PRO A 29 4.31 4.62 -1.85
C PRO A 29 4.46 4.37 -3.36
N GLY A 30 3.35 4.32 -4.11
CA GLY A 30 3.33 4.13 -5.55
C GLY A 30 3.83 2.74 -5.95
N ILE A 31 3.17 1.69 -5.45
CA ILE A 31 3.44 0.31 -5.88
C ILE A 31 3.13 0.18 -7.39
N GLY A 32 4.06 -0.34 -8.18
CA GLY A 32 3.91 -0.44 -9.62
C GLY A 32 4.35 0.79 -10.42
N PHE A 33 5.10 1.72 -9.83
CA PHE A 33 5.57 2.94 -10.51
C PHE A 33 7.07 3.13 -10.34
N GLY A 34 7.80 3.07 -11.47
CA GLY A 34 9.24 3.38 -11.54
C GLY A 34 10.15 2.47 -10.71
N LYS A 35 9.66 1.29 -10.29
CA LYS A 35 10.36 0.35 -9.41
C LYS A 35 10.46 -1.01 -10.09
N THR A 36 11.53 -1.74 -9.77
CA THR A 36 11.63 -3.17 -10.10
C THR A 36 10.69 -3.98 -9.21
N TRP A 37 10.30 -5.18 -9.63
CA TRP A 37 9.44 -6.06 -8.83
C TRP A 37 10.04 -6.38 -7.44
N ARG A 38 11.37 -6.48 -7.33
CA ARG A 38 12.05 -6.67 -6.04
C ARG A 38 11.93 -5.44 -5.13
N GLN A 39 12.03 -4.24 -5.71
CA GLN A 39 11.80 -3.00 -4.97
C GLN A 39 10.34 -2.86 -4.54
N GLU A 40 9.38 -3.35 -5.32
CA GLU A 40 7.96 -3.38 -4.93
C GLU A 40 7.72 -4.28 -3.71
N LEU A 41 8.34 -5.46 -3.68
CA LEU A 41 8.32 -6.34 -2.51
C LEU A 41 8.95 -5.65 -1.28
N GLU A 42 10.09 -4.98 -1.46
CA GLU A 42 10.75 -4.23 -0.38
C GLU A 42 9.87 -3.08 0.15
N VAL A 43 9.12 -2.40 -0.73
CA VAL A 43 8.16 -1.37 -0.32
C VAL A 43 7.08 -1.94 0.59
N ILE A 44 6.47 -3.07 0.21
CA ILE A 44 5.42 -3.72 1.03
C ILE A 44 6.03 -4.24 2.35
N ARG A 45 7.22 -4.85 2.29
CA ARG A 45 7.92 -5.43 3.45
C ARG A 45 8.19 -4.39 4.55
N ARG A 46 8.46 -3.14 4.17
CA ARG A 46 8.87 -2.05 5.05
C ARG A 46 7.84 -0.92 5.14
N LEU A 47 6.59 -1.20 4.75
CA LEU A 47 5.53 -0.20 4.68
C LEU A 47 5.29 0.53 6.01
N ASP A 48 5.57 -0.13 7.13
CA ASP A 48 5.53 0.40 8.50
C ASP A 48 6.42 1.62 8.71
N GLU A 49 7.51 1.78 7.93
CA GLU A 49 8.35 2.99 8.00
C GLU A 49 7.59 4.26 7.62
N LEU A 50 6.54 4.16 6.79
CA LEU A 50 5.73 5.31 6.39
C LEU A 50 4.82 5.82 7.51
N GLN A 51 4.57 5.01 8.56
CA GLN A 51 3.82 5.46 9.73
C GLN A 51 4.50 6.64 10.42
N GLY A 52 5.82 6.79 10.27
CA GLY A 52 6.59 7.93 10.76
C GLY A 52 6.21 9.28 10.11
N LEU A 53 5.54 9.27 8.94
CA LEU A 53 4.96 10.49 8.34
C LEU A 53 3.70 10.95 9.10
N GLY A 54 3.14 10.05 9.92
CA GLY A 54 1.94 10.25 10.70
C GLY A 54 0.71 10.52 9.86
N ARG A 55 0.68 10.14 8.57
CA ARG A 55 -0.46 10.30 7.65
C ARG A 55 -1.07 8.92 7.36
N ALA A 56 -2.35 8.91 6.98
CA ALA A 56 -2.99 7.67 6.54
C ALA A 56 -2.28 7.12 5.29
N ILE A 57 -2.11 5.79 5.24
CA ILE A 57 -1.37 5.11 4.18
C ILE A 57 -2.35 4.40 3.24
N LEU A 58 -2.29 4.72 1.95
CA LEU A 58 -2.98 4.01 0.88
C LEU A 58 -2.00 3.10 0.13
N ILE A 59 -2.43 1.88 -0.20
CA ILE A 59 -1.68 0.99 -1.10
C ILE A 59 -2.54 0.49 -2.26
N GLY A 60 -1.93 0.31 -3.43
CA GLY A 60 -2.61 -0.21 -4.62
C GLY A 60 -1.89 -1.39 -5.29
N PRO A 61 -1.75 -2.56 -4.63
CA PRO A 61 -1.06 -3.72 -5.21
C PRO A 61 -1.91 -4.50 -6.23
N SER A 62 -3.21 -4.21 -6.35
CA SER A 62 -4.16 -5.03 -7.10
C SER A 62 -3.75 -5.26 -8.56
N ARG A 63 -3.60 -6.55 -8.92
CA ARG A 63 -3.20 -7.07 -10.24
C ARG A 63 -1.86 -6.56 -10.78
N LYS A 64 -1.04 -5.92 -9.94
CA LYS A 64 0.26 -5.36 -10.34
C LYS A 64 1.23 -6.43 -10.84
N SER A 65 2.19 -6.01 -11.66
CA SER A 65 3.13 -6.89 -12.36
C SER A 65 4.01 -7.71 -11.41
N PHE A 66 4.42 -7.19 -10.25
CA PHE A 66 5.22 -8.00 -9.31
C PHE A 66 4.54 -9.28 -8.87
N ILE A 67 3.20 -9.29 -8.75
CA ILE A 67 2.45 -10.49 -8.39
C ILE A 67 2.61 -11.54 -9.49
N GLY A 68 2.46 -11.11 -10.75
CA GLY A 68 2.71 -11.99 -11.91
C GLY A 68 4.16 -12.48 -11.97
N MET A 69 5.13 -11.64 -11.60
CA MET A 69 6.55 -12.04 -11.57
C MET A 69 6.87 -13.05 -10.47
N VAL A 70 6.14 -13.01 -9.34
CA VAL A 70 6.32 -13.95 -8.23
C VAL A 70 5.62 -15.28 -8.50
N LEU A 71 4.43 -15.25 -9.10
CA LEU A 71 3.58 -16.42 -9.29
C LEU A 71 3.68 -17.05 -10.69
N ASP A 72 4.32 -16.37 -11.65
CA ASP A 72 4.29 -16.70 -13.08
C ASP A 72 2.87 -16.78 -13.65
N LEU A 73 2.04 -15.76 -13.35
CA LEU A 73 0.62 -15.71 -13.71
C LEU A 73 0.22 -14.46 -14.53
N PRO A 74 -0.76 -14.61 -15.46
CA PRO A 74 -1.35 -13.51 -16.20
C PRO A 74 -2.14 -12.58 -15.26
N THR A 75 -2.54 -11.41 -15.76
CA THR A 75 -3.10 -10.32 -14.92
C THR A 75 -4.44 -10.65 -14.25
N ASP A 76 -5.26 -11.47 -14.91
CA ASP A 76 -6.57 -11.93 -14.48
C ASP A 76 -6.52 -13.06 -13.42
N GLU A 77 -5.37 -13.71 -13.26
CA GLU A 77 -5.13 -14.78 -12.27
C GLU A 77 -4.35 -14.30 -11.04
N ARG A 78 -4.43 -12.99 -10.71
CA ARG A 78 -3.67 -12.37 -9.60
C ARG A 78 -4.49 -12.10 -8.36
N LEU A 79 -5.65 -12.74 -8.21
CA LEU A 79 -6.58 -12.46 -7.12
C LEU A 79 -5.96 -12.80 -5.75
N GLU A 80 -5.40 -14.00 -5.63
CA GLU A 80 -4.78 -14.54 -4.42
C GLU A 80 -3.52 -13.77 -4.04
N GLY A 81 -2.68 -13.47 -5.03
CA GLY A 81 -1.49 -12.64 -4.82
C GLY A 81 -1.85 -11.20 -4.41
N THR A 82 -2.96 -10.65 -4.95
CA THR A 82 -3.48 -9.34 -4.53
C THR A 82 -3.96 -9.39 -3.07
N ALA A 83 -4.72 -10.43 -2.70
CA ALA A 83 -5.20 -10.63 -1.34
C ALA A 83 -4.03 -10.73 -0.35
N ALA A 84 -3.00 -11.50 -0.69
CA ALA A 84 -1.80 -11.65 0.14
C ALA A 84 -1.08 -10.31 0.35
N ALA A 85 -0.86 -9.54 -0.72
CA ALA A 85 -0.22 -8.23 -0.64
C ALA A 85 -1.04 -7.24 0.22
N ILE A 86 -2.37 -7.28 0.12
CA ILE A 86 -3.27 -6.45 0.93
C ILE A 86 -3.23 -6.85 2.40
N ALA A 87 -3.35 -8.13 2.72
CA ALA A 87 -3.33 -8.62 4.09
C ALA A 87 -2.02 -8.24 4.80
N ILE A 88 -0.87 -8.42 4.11
CA ILE A 88 0.44 -8.01 4.61
C ILE A 88 0.51 -6.47 4.75
N GLY A 89 0.00 -5.73 3.76
CA GLY A 89 -0.05 -4.28 3.81
C GLY A 89 -0.84 -3.74 5.01
N ILE A 90 -2.02 -4.31 5.29
CA ILE A 90 -2.83 -3.96 6.46
C ILE A 90 -2.08 -4.29 7.75
N ALA A 91 -1.48 -5.48 7.85
CA ALA A 91 -0.64 -5.87 8.98
C ALA A 91 0.59 -4.95 9.19
N LYS A 92 1.00 -4.25 8.13
CA LYS A 92 2.09 -3.26 8.12
C LYS A 92 1.61 -1.80 8.23
N GLY A 93 0.32 -1.58 8.52
CA GLY A 93 -0.22 -0.26 8.80
C GLY A 93 -0.87 0.47 7.63
N ALA A 94 -1.21 -0.21 6.52
CA ALA A 94 -2.05 0.39 5.49
C ALA A 94 -3.46 0.69 6.02
N ASP A 95 -3.94 1.92 5.83
CA ASP A 95 -5.28 2.36 6.23
C ASP A 95 -6.29 2.23 5.10
N MET A 96 -5.82 2.28 3.85
CA MET A 96 -6.66 2.24 2.66
C MET A 96 -6.05 1.33 1.60
N VAL A 97 -6.92 0.66 0.84
CA VAL A 97 -6.52 -0.17 -0.31
C VAL A 97 -7.26 0.24 -1.57
N ARG A 98 -6.54 0.29 -2.69
CA ARG A 98 -7.11 0.50 -4.03
C ARG A 98 -7.12 -0.82 -4.81
N VAL A 99 -8.31 -1.29 -5.18
CA VAL A 99 -8.53 -2.64 -5.72
C VAL A 99 -9.49 -2.67 -6.90
N HIS A 100 -9.32 -3.68 -7.77
CA HIS A 100 -10.28 -3.98 -8.84
C HIS A 100 -11.40 -4.92 -8.34
N ASP A 101 -11.03 -5.96 -7.58
CA ASP A 101 -11.90 -7.04 -7.13
C ASP A 101 -12.52 -6.72 -5.74
N VAL A 102 -13.43 -5.73 -5.71
CA VAL A 102 -13.94 -5.14 -4.45
C VAL A 102 -14.56 -6.17 -3.52
N GLN A 103 -15.42 -7.06 -4.02
CA GLN A 103 -16.18 -8.00 -3.19
C GLN A 103 -15.24 -8.92 -2.38
N GLN A 104 -14.22 -9.46 -3.03
CA GLN A 104 -13.24 -10.35 -2.44
C GLN A 104 -12.33 -9.58 -1.48
N MET A 105 -11.85 -8.40 -1.87
CA MET A 105 -10.92 -7.64 -1.05
C MET A 105 -11.57 -7.04 0.20
N VAL A 106 -12.87 -6.71 0.18
CA VAL A 106 -13.61 -6.35 1.41
C VAL A 106 -13.56 -7.48 2.44
N ARG A 107 -13.67 -8.74 2.02
CA ARG A 107 -13.59 -9.90 2.94
C ARG A 107 -12.19 -10.03 3.52
N VAL A 108 -11.15 -9.88 2.69
CA VAL A 108 -9.75 -9.88 3.12
C VAL A 108 -9.52 -8.77 4.15
N CYS A 109 -9.88 -7.52 3.82
CA CYS A 109 -9.71 -6.38 4.71
C CYS A 109 -10.39 -6.60 6.07
N ARG A 110 -11.66 -7.03 6.09
CA ARG A 110 -12.40 -7.26 7.34
C ARG A 110 -11.74 -8.29 8.25
N VAL A 111 -11.28 -9.40 7.69
CA VAL A 111 -10.61 -10.45 8.46
C VAL A 111 -9.23 -9.97 8.91
N SER A 112 -8.47 -9.30 8.04
CA SER A 112 -7.17 -8.73 8.41
C SER A 112 -7.30 -7.70 9.54
N ASP A 113 -8.24 -6.76 9.43
CA ASP A 113 -8.52 -5.76 10.47
C ASP A 113 -8.91 -6.41 11.80
N ALA A 114 -9.80 -7.41 11.76
CA ALA A 114 -10.19 -8.16 12.96
C ALA A 114 -9.00 -8.86 13.64
N ILE A 115 -7.96 -9.24 12.90
CA ILE A 115 -6.75 -9.86 13.45
C ILE A 115 -5.79 -8.81 14.01
N VAL A 116 -5.52 -7.74 13.25
CA VAL A 116 -4.39 -6.83 13.52
C VAL A 116 -4.77 -5.57 14.29
N ARG A 117 -6.07 -5.23 14.33
CA ARG A 117 -6.61 -4.02 14.97
C ARG A 117 -7.64 -4.35 16.05
N TRP A 118 -7.70 -5.60 16.50
CA TRP A 118 -8.58 -5.98 17.61
C TRP A 118 -8.28 -5.10 18.83
N SER A 119 -9.34 -4.52 19.42
CA SER A 119 -9.32 -3.80 20.70
C SER A 119 -10.20 -4.52 21.70
#